data_AF-A0A538QGV5-F1
#
_entry.id   AF-A0A538QGV5-F1
#
_cell.length_a   1.000
_cell.length_b   1.000
_cell.length_c   1.000
_cell.angle_alpha   90.00
_cell.angle_beta   90.00
_cell.angle_gamma   90.00
#
_symmetry.space_group_name_H-M   'P 1'
#
loop_
_entity.id
_entity.type
_entity.pdbx_description
1 polymer ?
#
loop_
_entity_poly.entity_id
_entity_poly.type
_entity_poly.pdbx_seq_one_letter_code
_entity_poly.pdbx_strand_id
1 'polypeptide(L)'
;MNCQRALEILSGLAAGQPAFTADEIEELLARGLATEADPRDLATLSWLVAVVQEHAGCTISDPLAAANLAGKLAEIDKQLKSDWYRFHTAKDKLAEREQDRRLVRRALAVLSDQPERERLWKLVAEQRASGDPKYAACEPLGSEVYAITRKGSWVAHDLQARIARFAALPLATFLQQFEKAERKMAAFGSEIATLSAGIGHVAKNPHQVVIGLAKTGAPAADATRLYHQSMRATGAPDVAVTCARNAASFGDPHQVAQRLAAAEHALHRVGCARTPVVAGAAKSLLPFEPLEAGAARFVAIARLLEARNLTRGDATIKCTARLMPAAGEPDELVGRAVAAFAQLGTFLSDREVCASAAVALAAMVQTADAVGPAVHRLIDLQRELVRARISQGSFAILDALECVACPGTPAEVVATVRSLIAQLAAHRAPQRGDVAVAVAFAKRFAY
;
A
#
# COMPACT_ATOMS: atom_id res chain seq x y z
N MET A 1 27.18 9.24 3.90
CA MET A 1 27.51 7.79 3.85
C MET A 1 26.89 7.12 2.61
N ASN A 2 27.28 5.88 2.29
CA ASN A 2 26.64 5.08 1.22
C ASN A 2 25.42 4.29 1.73
N CYS A 3 24.61 3.75 0.82
CA CYS A 3 23.38 3.04 1.18
C CYS A 3 23.63 1.76 2.00
N GLN A 4 24.71 1.03 1.71
CA GLN A 4 25.06 -0.17 2.48
C GLN A 4 25.28 0.16 3.95
N ARG A 5 26.09 1.19 4.22
CA ARG A 5 26.36 1.64 5.58
C ARG A 5 25.11 2.18 6.26
N ALA A 6 24.27 2.93 5.55
CA ALA A 6 23.01 3.44 6.08
C ALA A 6 22.06 2.32 6.50
N LEU A 7 21.96 1.26 5.69
CA LEU A 7 21.13 0.10 6.00
C LEU A 7 21.61 -0.63 7.25
N GLU A 8 22.92 -0.82 7.40
CA GLU A 8 23.52 -1.44 8.59
C GLU A 8 23.20 -0.64 9.85
N ILE A 9 23.36 0.68 9.80
CA ILE A 9 23.09 1.56 10.95
C ILE A 9 21.60 1.56 11.32
N LEU A 10 20.71 1.72 10.33
CA LEU A 10 19.28 1.70 10.60
C LEU A 10 18.81 0.34 11.13
N SER A 11 19.33 -0.75 10.58
CA SER A 11 19.02 -2.11 11.08
C SER A 11 19.54 -2.31 12.51
N GLY A 12 20.75 -1.82 12.81
CA GLY A 12 21.33 -1.82 14.15
C GLY A 12 20.50 -1.02 15.15
N LEU A 13 20.07 0.18 14.79
CA LEU A 13 19.15 1.00 15.59
C LEU A 13 17.82 0.28 15.84
N ALA A 14 17.24 -0.36 14.83
CA ALA A 14 16.00 -1.14 14.99
C ALA A 14 16.17 -2.35 15.93
N ALA A 15 17.38 -2.93 15.96
CA ALA A 15 17.74 -4.05 16.83
C ALA A 15 18.22 -3.62 18.24
N GLY A 16 18.34 -2.31 18.52
CA GLY A 16 18.90 -1.80 19.77
C GLY A 16 20.41 -2.01 19.91
N GLN A 17 21.11 -2.17 18.78
CA GLN A 17 22.56 -2.37 18.69
C GLN A 17 23.18 -1.26 17.81
N PRO A 18 23.15 0.01 18.25
CA PRO A 18 23.70 1.13 17.48
C PRO A 18 25.22 0.98 17.32
N ALA A 19 25.70 1.15 16.08
CA ALA A 19 27.12 1.11 15.75
C ALA A 19 27.45 2.09 14.61
N PHE A 20 27.82 3.32 14.97
CA PHE A 20 28.05 4.43 14.03
C PHE A 20 29.01 5.49 14.58
N THR A 21 29.54 6.33 13.70
CA THR A 21 30.33 7.52 14.06
C THR A 21 29.44 8.76 14.22
N ALA A 22 30.02 9.86 14.74
CA ALA A 22 29.32 11.14 14.92
C ALA A 22 28.76 11.68 13.59
N ASP A 23 29.60 11.75 12.56
CA ASP A 23 29.19 12.24 11.23
C ASP A 23 28.06 11.38 10.62
N GLU A 24 28.07 10.07 10.86
CA GLU A 24 27.05 9.15 10.34
C GLU A 24 25.69 9.38 11.02
N ILE A 25 25.66 9.54 12.35
CA ILE A 25 24.40 9.78 13.06
C ILE A 25 23.86 11.19 12.81
N GLU A 26 24.72 12.20 12.71
CA GLU A 26 24.32 13.55 12.34
C GLU A 26 23.63 13.57 10.97
N GLU A 27 24.12 12.81 9.99
CA GLU A 27 23.45 12.66 8.70
C GLU A 27 22.05 12.03 8.85
N LEU A 28 21.88 10.98 9.66
CA LEU A 28 20.59 10.32 9.86
C LEU A 28 19.59 11.20 10.63
N LEU A 29 20.05 11.94 11.63
CA LEU A 29 19.25 12.90 12.40
C LEU A 29 18.77 14.04 11.49
N ALA A 30 19.67 14.63 10.69
CA ALA A 30 19.33 15.70 9.74
C ALA A 30 18.31 15.25 8.68
N ARG A 31 18.26 13.95 8.36
CA ARG A 31 17.30 13.35 7.40
C ARG A 31 16.01 12.85 8.07
N GLY A 32 15.91 12.93 9.40
CA GLY A 32 14.78 12.46 10.19
C GLY A 32 14.63 10.93 10.20
N LEU A 33 15.72 10.19 10.01
CA LEU A 33 15.74 8.72 9.99
C LEU A 33 16.01 8.12 11.37
N ALA A 34 16.65 8.90 12.24
CA ALA A 34 16.87 8.58 13.65
C ALA A 34 16.37 9.76 14.51
N THR A 35 16.19 9.50 15.80
CA THR A 35 16.00 10.51 16.86
C THR A 35 17.06 10.30 17.93
N GLU A 36 17.45 11.39 18.58
CA GLU A 36 18.36 11.46 19.72
C GLU A 36 17.59 11.98 20.93
N ALA A 37 17.87 11.41 22.10
CA ALA A 37 17.30 11.87 23.36
C ALA A 37 18.32 11.80 24.50
N ASP A 38 18.19 12.72 25.46
CA ASP A 38 18.86 12.62 26.75
C ASP A 38 18.14 11.55 27.62
N PRO A 39 18.86 10.56 28.18
CA PRO A 39 18.28 9.60 29.13
C PRO A 39 17.53 10.24 30.30
N ARG A 40 17.95 11.42 30.76
CA ARG A 40 17.30 12.17 31.85
C ARG A 40 15.96 12.73 31.43
N ASP A 41 15.85 13.20 30.20
CA ASP A 41 14.59 13.71 29.64
C ASP A 41 13.61 12.55 29.42
N LEU A 42 14.08 11.40 28.94
CA LEU A 42 13.26 10.19 28.83
C LEU A 42 12.75 9.70 30.19
N ALA A 43 13.61 9.68 31.21
CA ALA A 43 13.24 9.30 32.56
C ALA A 43 12.22 10.29 33.17
N THR A 44 12.44 11.58 32.97
CA THR A 44 11.53 12.64 33.42
C THR A 44 10.19 12.52 32.73
N LEU A 45 10.17 12.28 31.42
CA LEU A 45 8.95 12.10 30.65
C LEU A 45 8.15 10.87 31.12
N SER A 46 8.82 9.73 31.31
CA SER A 46 8.17 8.50 31.78
C SER A 46 7.50 8.68 33.14
N TRP A 47 8.19 9.32 34.08
CA TRP A 47 7.63 9.67 35.39
C TRP A 47 6.48 10.68 35.28
N LEU A 48 6.66 11.75 34.51
CA LEU A 48 5.70 12.85 34.41
C LEU A 48 4.39 12.40 33.74
N VAL A 49 4.45 11.54 32.72
CA VAL A 49 3.26 10.98 32.07
C VAL A 49 2.38 10.24 33.07
N ALA A 50 2.98 9.41 33.94
CA ALA A 50 2.24 8.67 34.96
C ALA A 50 1.58 9.62 35.98
N VAL A 51 2.32 10.61 36.49
CA VAL A 51 1.82 11.58 37.48
C VAL A 51 0.69 12.44 36.91
N VAL A 52 0.81 12.92 35.67
CA VAL A 52 -0.26 13.70 35.03
C VAL A 52 -1.52 12.85 34.83
N GLN A 53 -1.36 11.61 34.36
CA GLN A 53 -2.50 10.74 34.13
C GLN A 53 -3.22 10.37 35.43
N GLU A 54 -2.48 10.12 36.51
CA GLU A 54 -3.02 9.78 37.82
C GLU A 54 -3.72 10.97 38.50
N HIS A 55 -3.09 12.14 38.53
CA HIS A 55 -3.57 13.26 39.35
C HIS A 55 -4.36 14.33 38.59
N ALA A 56 -4.15 14.48 37.28
CA ALA A 56 -4.89 15.43 36.43
C ALA A 56 -5.97 14.77 35.57
N GLY A 57 -5.98 13.43 35.47
CA GLY A 57 -6.99 12.68 34.73
C GLY A 57 -6.95 12.91 33.21
N CYS A 58 -5.83 13.43 32.69
CA CYS A 58 -5.65 13.75 31.28
C CYS A 58 -4.25 13.36 30.80
N THR A 59 -3.95 13.63 29.52
CA THR A 59 -2.61 13.37 28.96
C THR A 59 -1.69 14.57 29.16
N ILE A 60 -0.37 14.34 29.19
CA ILE A 60 0.64 15.40 29.26
C ILE A 60 0.57 16.43 28.11
N SER A 61 -0.09 16.09 27.00
CA SER A 61 -0.27 17.02 25.86
C SER A 61 -1.58 17.80 25.90
N ASP A 62 -2.41 17.58 26.93
CA ASP A 62 -3.63 18.35 27.13
C ASP A 62 -3.23 19.78 27.58
N PRO A 63 -3.69 20.84 26.89
CA PRO A 63 -3.42 22.22 27.32
C PRO A 63 -3.93 22.52 28.73
N LEU A 64 -4.88 21.74 29.27
CA LEU A 64 -5.41 21.88 30.62
C LEU A 64 -4.63 21.10 31.68
N ALA A 65 -3.62 20.30 31.31
CA ALA A 65 -2.89 19.46 32.26
C ALA A 65 -2.31 20.24 33.45
N ALA A 66 -1.66 21.39 33.19
CA ALA A 66 -1.12 22.24 34.25
C ALA A 66 -2.21 22.84 35.15
N ALA A 67 -3.33 23.28 34.57
CA ALA A 67 -4.45 23.83 35.32
C ALA A 67 -5.12 22.77 36.21
N ASN A 68 -5.28 21.55 35.69
CA ASN A 68 -5.85 20.42 36.43
C ASN A 68 -4.94 20.00 37.59
N LEU A 69 -3.62 19.94 37.37
CA LEU A 69 -2.64 19.68 38.45
C LEU A 69 -2.66 20.78 39.52
N ALA A 70 -2.77 22.05 39.12
CA ALA A 70 -2.90 23.16 40.07
C ALA A 70 -4.17 23.04 40.92
N GLY A 71 -5.30 22.68 40.30
CA GLY A 71 -6.55 22.38 41.01
C GLY A 71 -6.41 21.21 41.98
N LYS A 72 -5.74 20.13 41.56
CA LYS A 72 -5.49 18.95 42.40
C LYS A 72 -4.58 19.27 43.58
N LEU A 73 -3.54 20.07 43.37
CA LEU A 73 -2.63 20.53 44.43
C LEU A 73 -3.39 21.31 45.51
N ALA A 74 -4.28 22.22 45.11
CA ALA A 74 -5.12 22.97 46.03
C ALA A 74 -6.08 22.08 46.83
N GLU A 75 -6.61 21.02 46.21
CA GLU A 75 -7.44 20.01 46.88
C GLU A 75 -6.63 19.27 47.96
N ILE A 76 -5.44 18.78 47.61
CA ILE A 76 -4.55 18.04 48.52
C ILE A 76 -4.15 18.93 49.71
N ASP A 77 -3.77 20.19 49.45
CA ASP A 77 -3.41 21.13 50.52
C ASP A 77 -4.58 21.42 51.48
N LYS A 78 -5.81 21.50 50.96
CA LYS A 78 -7.02 21.65 51.80
C LYS A 78 -7.27 20.42 52.66
N GLN A 79 -7.09 19.23 52.10
CA GLN A 79 -7.24 17.96 52.82
C GLN A 79 -6.18 17.81 53.92
N LEU A 80 -4.90 18.05 53.59
CA LEU A 80 -3.80 18.02 54.56
C LEU A 80 -4.04 18.99 55.71
N LYS A 81 -4.45 20.24 55.44
CA LYS A 81 -4.83 21.18 56.51
C LYS A 81 -5.90 20.59 57.42
N SER A 82 -6.97 20.03 56.84
CA SER A 82 -8.05 19.40 57.62
C SER A 82 -7.58 18.19 58.44
N ASP A 83 -6.67 17.36 57.92
CA ASP A 83 -6.14 16.19 58.63
C ASP A 83 -5.24 16.59 59.79
N TRP A 84 -4.42 17.63 59.61
CA TRP A 84 -3.56 18.15 60.68
C TRP A 84 -4.37 18.70 61.86
N TYR A 85 -5.56 19.26 61.60
CA TYR A 85 -6.48 19.69 62.66
C TYR A 85 -7.27 18.52 63.29
N ARG A 86 -7.30 17.33 62.66
CA ARG A 86 -8.07 16.17 63.12
C ARG A 86 -7.13 15.01 63.48
N PHE A 87 -6.87 14.81 64.77
CA PHE A 87 -6.00 13.75 65.33
C PHE A 87 -6.39 12.28 65.01
N HIS A 88 -7.38 12.03 64.14
CA HIS A 88 -7.94 10.70 63.86
C HIS A 88 -7.51 10.15 62.49
N THR A 89 -6.82 10.93 61.66
CA THR A 89 -6.29 10.43 60.38
C THR A 89 -5.06 9.55 60.66
N ALA A 90 -5.08 8.32 60.17
CA ALA A 90 -3.97 7.39 60.30
C ALA A 90 -2.68 7.96 59.68
N LYS A 91 -1.53 7.74 60.33
CA LYS A 91 -0.22 8.27 59.89
C LYS A 91 0.11 7.90 58.44
N ASP A 92 -0.27 6.70 58.00
CA ASP A 92 0.03 6.22 56.66
C ASP A 92 -0.71 7.03 55.58
N LYS A 93 -1.96 7.41 55.82
CA LYS A 93 -2.74 8.27 54.91
C LYS A 93 -2.21 9.70 54.83
N LEU A 94 -1.66 10.21 55.93
CA LEU A 94 -0.98 11.50 55.97
C LEU A 94 0.32 11.46 55.16
N ALA A 95 1.08 10.38 55.26
CA ALA A 95 2.31 10.18 54.50
C ALA A 95 2.04 10.06 52.99
N GLU A 96 1.01 9.30 52.60
CA GLU A 96 0.55 9.14 51.22
C GLU A 96 0.14 10.50 50.61
N ARG A 97 -0.71 11.27 51.30
CA ARG A 97 -1.14 12.61 50.83
C ARG A 97 0.02 13.62 50.72
N GLU A 98 0.98 13.56 51.64
CA GLU A 98 2.16 14.41 51.58
C GLU A 98 3.07 14.01 50.40
N GLN A 99 3.14 12.73 50.07
CA GLN A 99 3.83 12.23 48.88
C GLN A 99 3.13 12.71 47.60
N ASP A 100 1.81 12.59 47.50
CA ASP A 100 1.02 13.12 46.37
C ASP A 100 1.25 14.62 46.18
N ARG A 101 1.24 15.39 47.28
CA ARG A 101 1.54 16.82 47.24
C ARG A 101 2.89 17.10 46.59
N ARG A 102 3.93 16.35 46.98
CA ARG A 102 5.29 16.51 46.42
C ARG A 102 5.35 16.15 44.94
N LEU A 103 4.69 15.06 44.54
CA LEU A 103 4.62 14.61 43.15
C LEU A 103 3.93 15.64 42.26
N VAL A 104 2.72 16.09 42.65
CA VAL A 104 1.95 17.09 41.91
C VAL A 104 2.69 18.42 41.82
N ARG A 105 3.31 18.87 42.92
CA ARG A 105 4.09 20.12 42.93
C ARG A 105 5.30 20.05 42.00
N ARG A 106 6.01 18.93 41.98
CA ARG A 106 7.15 18.71 41.07
C ARG A 106 6.66 18.67 39.61
N ALA A 107 5.57 17.96 39.32
CA ALA A 107 5.01 17.88 37.96
C ALA A 107 4.55 19.25 37.46
N LEU A 108 3.90 20.05 38.31
CA LEU A 108 3.49 21.40 37.97
C LEU A 108 4.69 22.31 37.69
N ALA A 109 5.79 22.18 38.44
CA ALA A 109 7.01 22.94 38.20
C ALA A 109 7.60 22.63 36.81
N VAL A 110 7.72 21.34 36.46
CA VAL A 110 8.23 20.92 35.12
C VAL A 110 7.31 21.42 34.00
N LEU A 111 5.98 21.35 34.18
CA LEU A 111 5.02 21.85 33.17
C LEU A 111 4.87 23.38 33.13
N SER A 112 5.44 24.09 34.11
CA SER A 112 5.46 25.56 34.14
C SER A 112 6.79 26.12 33.66
N ASP A 113 7.86 25.32 33.68
CA ASP A 113 9.16 25.65 33.08
C ASP A 113 9.06 25.51 31.55
N GLN A 114 9.03 26.66 30.85
CA GLN A 114 8.83 26.67 29.41
C GLN A 114 9.94 25.93 28.63
N PRO A 115 11.24 26.19 28.84
CA PRO A 115 12.33 25.44 28.21
C PRO A 115 12.26 23.92 28.44
N GLU A 116 12.04 23.48 29.68
CA GLU A 116 12.00 22.05 30.00
C GLU A 116 10.81 21.37 29.31
N ARG A 117 9.66 22.03 29.35
CA ARG A 117 8.42 21.58 28.75
C ARG A 117 8.48 21.49 27.22
N GLU A 118 9.13 22.44 26.56
CA GLU A 118 9.35 22.41 25.11
C GLU A 118 10.21 21.21 24.68
N ARG A 119 11.27 20.89 25.43
CA ARG A 119 12.10 19.68 25.20
C ARG A 119 11.28 18.39 25.34
N LEU A 120 10.52 18.27 26.43
CA LEU A 120 9.69 17.08 26.68
C LEU A 120 8.58 16.93 25.63
N TRP A 121 7.96 18.02 25.18
CA TRP A 121 6.95 17.94 24.11
C TRP A 121 7.53 17.56 22.76
N LYS A 122 8.75 17.99 22.44
CA LYS A 122 9.46 17.50 21.25
C LYS A 122 9.59 15.97 21.28
N LEU A 123 10.03 15.41 22.42
CA LEU A 123 10.14 13.96 22.60
C LEU A 123 8.77 13.26 22.51
N VAL A 124 7.71 13.82 23.09
CA VAL A 124 6.35 13.26 22.97
C VAL A 124 5.87 13.26 21.53
N ALA A 125 6.10 14.35 20.78
CA ALA A 125 5.72 14.44 19.37
C ALA A 125 6.47 13.38 18.54
N GLU A 126 7.76 13.19 18.80
CA GLU A 126 8.60 12.20 18.13
C GLU A 126 8.20 10.75 18.48
N GLN A 127 7.90 10.46 19.76
CA GLN A 127 7.39 9.17 20.21
C GLN A 127 6.04 8.83 19.56
N ARG A 128 5.12 9.80 19.48
CA ARG A 128 3.84 9.63 18.79
C ARG A 128 3.99 9.35 17.29
N ALA A 129 4.91 10.05 16.64
CA ALA A 129 5.20 9.82 15.22
C ALA A 129 5.82 8.43 14.98
N SER A 130 6.58 7.92 15.95
CA SER A 130 7.40 6.72 15.81
C SER A 130 6.76 5.43 16.34
N GLY A 131 5.76 5.50 17.21
CA GLY A 131 5.03 4.33 17.71
C GLY A 131 5.81 3.50 18.72
N ASP A 132 6.31 4.17 19.78
CA ASP A 132 7.14 3.62 20.86
C ASP A 132 8.59 3.28 20.44
N PRO A 133 9.45 4.31 20.26
CA PRO A 133 10.83 4.14 19.84
C PRO A 133 11.68 3.43 20.89
N LYS A 134 12.43 2.42 20.45
CA LYS A 134 13.41 1.71 21.29
C LYS A 134 14.74 2.45 21.29
N TYR A 135 14.97 3.25 22.33
CA TYR A 135 16.23 3.98 22.51
C TYR A 135 17.35 3.04 22.96
N ALA A 136 18.53 3.20 22.35
CA ALA A 136 19.75 2.48 22.70
C ALA A 136 20.96 3.43 22.70
N ALA A 137 21.90 3.22 23.62
CA ALA A 137 23.12 4.02 23.72
C ALA A 137 24.16 3.54 22.71
N CYS A 138 24.91 4.47 22.12
CA CYS A 138 26.10 4.17 21.32
C CYS A 138 27.34 4.49 22.17
N GLU A 139 27.93 3.48 22.82
CA GLU A 139 29.05 3.65 23.76
C GLU A 139 30.20 4.56 23.27
N PRO A 140 30.59 4.53 21.98
CA PRO A 140 31.66 5.38 21.48
C PRO A 140 31.35 6.89 21.42
N LEU A 141 30.08 7.29 21.47
CA LEU A 141 29.66 8.68 21.19
C LEU A 141 29.24 9.49 22.42
N GLY A 142 28.92 8.85 23.54
CA GLY A 142 28.57 9.58 24.76
C GLY A 142 27.42 8.96 25.55
N SER A 143 26.69 9.82 26.25
CA SER A 143 25.58 9.46 27.13
C SER A 143 24.21 9.46 26.45
N GLU A 144 24.14 10.01 25.25
CA GLU A 144 22.95 10.14 24.42
C GLU A 144 22.44 8.77 23.97
N VAL A 145 21.12 8.68 23.82
CA VAL A 145 20.47 7.47 23.31
C VAL A 145 19.74 7.76 22.02
N TYR A 146 19.75 6.77 21.13
CA TYR A 146 19.26 6.90 19.76
C TYR A 146 18.20 5.84 19.46
N ALA A 147 17.22 6.23 18.65
CA ALA A 147 16.22 5.30 18.14
C ALA A 147 15.98 5.51 16.65
N ILE A 148 15.61 4.43 15.95
CA ILE A 148 15.12 4.54 14.57
C ILE A 148 13.74 5.19 14.55
N THR A 149 13.52 6.12 13.62
CA THR A 149 12.18 6.71 13.43
C THR A 149 11.31 5.80 12.56
N ARG A 150 10.00 6.06 12.51
CA ARG A 150 9.12 5.38 11.56
C ARG A 150 9.56 5.58 10.10
N LYS A 151 9.99 6.79 9.73
CA LYS A 151 10.56 7.09 8.41
C LYS A 151 11.84 6.27 8.19
N GLY A 152 12.74 6.23 9.17
CA GLY A 152 13.95 5.41 9.14
C GLY A 152 13.65 3.94 8.90
N SER A 153 12.61 3.41 9.55
CA SER A 153 12.20 2.01 9.41
C SER A 153 11.69 1.68 8.02
N TRP A 154 10.90 2.58 7.41
CA TRP A 154 10.45 2.44 6.02
C TRP A 154 11.59 2.55 5.02
N VAL A 155 12.50 3.52 5.22
CA VAL A 155 13.71 3.67 4.40
C VAL A 155 14.57 2.43 4.50
N ALA A 156 14.83 1.89 5.70
CA ALA A 156 15.61 0.68 5.90
C ALA A 156 14.99 -0.51 5.17
N HIS A 157 13.67 -0.70 5.30
CA HIS A 157 12.95 -1.76 4.60
C HIS A 157 13.05 -1.63 3.07
N ASP A 158 12.79 -0.45 2.51
CA ASP A 158 12.85 -0.24 1.06
C ASP A 158 14.27 -0.28 0.50
N LEU A 159 15.25 0.15 1.29
CA LEU A 159 16.67 0.08 0.96
C LEU A 159 17.17 -1.37 0.99
N GLN A 160 16.79 -2.17 1.99
CA GLN A 160 17.10 -3.59 2.09
C GLN A 160 16.64 -4.36 0.84
N ALA A 161 15.42 -4.10 0.36
CA ALA A 161 14.88 -4.75 -0.82
C ALA A 161 15.65 -4.42 -2.10
N ARG A 162 16.33 -3.27 -2.14
CA ARG A 162 17.00 -2.72 -3.33
C ARG A 162 18.51 -2.64 -3.16
N ILE A 163 19.05 -3.23 -2.09
CA ILE A 163 20.43 -2.96 -1.68
C ILE A 163 21.45 -3.41 -2.73
N ALA A 164 21.18 -4.52 -3.43
CA ALA A 164 22.03 -5.02 -4.51
C ALA A 164 22.31 -3.97 -5.60
N ARG A 165 21.39 -3.02 -5.80
CA ARG A 165 21.50 -1.94 -6.80
C ARG A 165 22.01 -0.63 -6.22
N PHE A 166 21.63 -0.32 -4.97
CA PHE A 166 21.96 0.97 -4.35
C PHE A 166 23.17 0.94 -3.41
N ALA A 167 23.72 -0.23 -3.04
CA ALA A 167 24.73 -0.40 -2.00
C ALA A 167 25.86 0.66 -2.03
N ALA A 168 26.47 0.86 -3.20
CA ALA A 168 27.58 1.78 -3.39
C ALA A 168 27.16 3.25 -3.61
N LEU A 169 25.87 3.53 -3.82
CA LEU A 169 25.37 4.87 -4.07
C LEU A 169 25.23 5.67 -2.76
N PRO A 170 25.38 7.01 -2.80
CA PRO A 170 25.13 7.86 -1.64
C PRO A 170 23.68 7.72 -1.14
N LEU A 171 23.49 7.70 0.18
CA LEU A 171 22.16 7.63 0.81
C LEU A 171 21.23 8.74 0.29
N ALA A 172 21.76 9.95 0.12
CA ALA A 172 21.02 11.09 -0.41
C ALA A 172 20.35 10.82 -1.76
N THR A 173 21.02 10.09 -2.67
CA THR A 173 20.48 9.74 -3.99
C THR A 173 19.29 8.81 -3.87
N PHE A 174 19.38 7.80 -2.99
CA PHE A 174 18.27 6.90 -2.71
C PHE A 174 17.08 7.65 -2.09
N LEU A 175 17.33 8.48 -1.08
CA LEU A 175 16.30 9.26 -0.40
C LEU A 175 15.52 10.17 -1.36
N GLN A 176 16.19 10.79 -2.33
CA GLN A 176 15.53 11.63 -3.33
C GLN A 176 14.52 10.82 -4.17
N GLN A 177 14.86 9.57 -4.54
CA GLN A 177 13.97 8.69 -5.29
C GLN A 177 12.83 8.16 -4.40
N PHE A 178 13.15 7.76 -3.18
CA PHE A 178 12.19 7.31 -2.17
C PHE A 178 11.13 8.39 -1.88
N GLU A 179 11.54 9.61 -1.57
CA GLU A 179 10.62 10.72 -1.25
C GLU A 179 9.79 11.16 -2.47
N LYS A 180 10.33 11.00 -3.69
CA LYS A 180 9.55 11.23 -4.92
C LYS A 180 8.50 10.15 -5.11
N ALA A 181 8.82 8.89 -4.85
CA ALA A 181 7.88 7.78 -4.95
C ALA A 181 6.78 7.88 -3.88
N GLU A 182 7.14 8.15 -2.63
CA GLU A 182 6.20 8.34 -1.52
C GLU A 182 5.17 9.43 -1.82
N ARG A 183 5.62 10.60 -2.29
CA ARG A 183 4.69 11.68 -2.70
C ARG A 183 3.74 11.26 -3.81
N LYS A 184 4.24 10.50 -4.80
CA LYS A 184 3.41 9.98 -5.89
C LYS A 184 2.40 8.94 -5.40
N MET A 185 2.81 8.04 -4.50
CA MET A 185 1.94 7.03 -3.92
C MET A 185 0.86 7.66 -3.03
N ALA A 186 1.21 8.67 -2.22
CA ALA A 186 0.25 9.40 -1.41
C ALA A 186 -0.79 10.15 -2.27
N ALA A 187 -0.35 10.84 -3.33
CA ALA A 187 -1.26 11.49 -4.28
C ALA A 187 -2.19 10.47 -4.96
N PHE A 188 -1.65 9.31 -5.34
CA PHE A 188 -2.44 8.22 -5.90
C PHE A 188 -3.41 7.62 -4.87
N GLY A 189 -3.03 7.51 -3.60
CA GLY A 189 -3.94 7.08 -2.53
C GLY A 189 -5.16 8.00 -2.41
N SER A 190 -4.95 9.31 -2.49
CA SER A 190 -6.04 10.31 -2.50
C SER A 190 -6.93 10.19 -3.74
N GLU A 191 -6.34 9.96 -4.92
CA GLU A 191 -7.06 9.69 -6.17
C GLU A 191 -7.98 8.47 -6.03
N ILE A 192 -7.45 7.36 -5.51
CA ILE A 192 -8.20 6.12 -5.29
C ILE A 192 -9.31 6.30 -4.26
N ALA A 193 -9.06 7.03 -3.17
CA ALA A 193 -10.09 7.35 -2.19
C ALA A 193 -11.24 8.15 -2.81
N THR A 194 -10.91 9.13 -3.66
CA THR A 194 -11.90 9.95 -4.39
C THR A 194 -12.74 9.09 -5.34
N LEU A 195 -12.10 8.22 -6.13
CA LEU A 195 -12.80 7.28 -7.02
C LEU A 195 -13.70 6.33 -6.23
N SER A 196 -13.19 5.75 -5.14
CA SER A 196 -13.94 4.81 -4.31
C SER A 196 -15.17 5.45 -3.67
N ALA A 197 -15.08 6.71 -3.23
CA ALA A 197 -16.22 7.46 -2.73
C ALA A 197 -17.21 7.83 -3.85
N GLY A 198 -16.69 8.12 -5.04
CA GLY A 198 -17.46 8.60 -6.18
C GLY A 198 -18.34 7.56 -6.87
N ILE A 199 -17.96 6.27 -6.89
CA ILE A 199 -18.67 5.24 -7.67
C ILE A 199 -20.01 4.78 -7.07
N GLY A 200 -20.28 5.09 -5.80
CA GLY A 200 -21.49 4.61 -5.09
C GLY A 200 -21.47 3.11 -4.79
N HIS A 201 -22.65 2.54 -4.48
CA HIS A 201 -22.77 1.13 -4.11
C HIS A 201 -22.62 0.20 -5.32
N VAL A 202 -21.67 -0.74 -5.24
CA VAL A 202 -21.46 -1.81 -6.22
C VAL A 202 -21.47 -3.15 -5.50
N ALA A 203 -22.44 -4.01 -5.81
CA ALA A 203 -22.70 -5.24 -5.06
C ALA A 203 -21.56 -6.29 -5.15
N LYS A 204 -20.83 -6.33 -6.27
CA LYS A 204 -19.75 -7.30 -6.50
C LYS A 204 -18.50 -6.60 -7.04
N ASN A 205 -17.34 -6.94 -6.48
CA ASN A 205 -16.02 -6.49 -6.94
C ASN A 205 -15.87 -4.97 -7.16
N PRO A 206 -16.25 -4.10 -6.19
CA PRO A 206 -16.13 -2.64 -6.33
C PRO A 206 -14.72 -2.16 -6.67
N HIS A 207 -13.69 -2.86 -6.18
CA HIS A 207 -12.29 -2.55 -6.47
C HIS A 207 -11.94 -2.68 -7.96
N GLN A 208 -12.59 -3.57 -8.74
CA GLN A 208 -12.34 -3.69 -10.17
C GLN A 208 -12.86 -2.48 -10.95
N VAL A 209 -13.98 -1.90 -10.49
CA VAL A 209 -14.49 -0.63 -11.01
C VAL A 209 -13.48 0.48 -10.77
N VAL A 210 -13.01 0.63 -9.52
CA VAL A 210 -11.99 1.63 -9.15
C VAL A 210 -10.70 1.45 -9.96
N ILE A 211 -10.19 0.22 -10.08
CA ILE A 211 -9.01 -0.08 -10.91
C ILE A 211 -9.25 0.33 -12.36
N GLY A 212 -10.41 -0.01 -12.92
CA GLY A 212 -10.74 0.31 -14.31
C GLY A 212 -10.84 1.82 -14.55
N LEU A 213 -11.43 2.58 -13.62
CA LEU A 213 -11.50 4.03 -13.69
C LEU A 213 -10.12 4.69 -13.52
N ALA A 214 -9.31 4.23 -12.56
CA ALA A 214 -7.94 4.73 -12.40
C ALA A 214 -7.06 4.40 -13.62
N LYS A 215 -7.31 3.29 -14.32
CA LYS A 215 -6.63 2.92 -15.58
C LYS A 215 -7.01 3.83 -16.76
N THR A 216 -8.03 4.70 -16.65
CA THR A 216 -8.34 5.69 -17.69
C THR A 216 -7.31 6.82 -17.75
N GLY A 217 -6.63 7.11 -16.63
CA GLY A 217 -5.70 8.23 -16.51
C GLY A 217 -6.37 9.61 -16.45
N ALA A 218 -7.69 9.70 -16.47
CA ALA A 218 -8.42 10.95 -16.31
C ALA A 218 -8.45 11.38 -14.82
N PRO A 219 -8.62 12.69 -14.53
CA PRO A 219 -8.85 13.16 -13.16
C PRO A 219 -10.01 12.40 -12.50
N ALA A 220 -9.89 12.09 -11.20
CA ALA A 220 -10.85 11.24 -10.49
C ALA A 220 -12.31 11.74 -10.59
N ALA A 221 -12.51 13.07 -10.57
CA ALA A 221 -13.84 13.68 -10.74
C ALA A 221 -14.43 13.42 -12.13
N ASP A 222 -13.62 13.53 -13.18
CA ASP A 222 -14.05 13.26 -14.56
C ASP A 222 -14.30 11.78 -14.81
N ALA A 223 -13.42 10.91 -14.32
CA ALA A 223 -13.60 9.46 -14.41
C ALA A 223 -14.91 9.02 -13.71
N THR A 224 -15.20 9.59 -12.53
CA THR A 224 -16.44 9.36 -11.79
C THR A 224 -17.67 9.89 -12.54
N ARG A 225 -17.58 11.09 -13.11
CA ARG A 225 -18.67 11.67 -13.92
C ARG A 225 -18.98 10.82 -15.14
N LEU A 226 -17.96 10.41 -15.89
CA LEU A 226 -18.10 9.54 -17.06
C LEU A 226 -18.65 8.17 -16.68
N TYR A 227 -18.24 7.63 -15.53
CA TYR A 227 -18.80 6.40 -14.98
C TYR A 227 -20.31 6.53 -14.73
N HIS A 228 -20.77 7.59 -14.06
CA HIS A 228 -22.20 7.79 -13.81
C HIS A 228 -23.02 8.00 -15.08
N GLN A 229 -22.49 8.73 -16.05
CA GLN A 229 -23.11 8.87 -17.37
C GLN A 229 -23.24 7.50 -18.07
N SER A 230 -22.17 6.70 -18.01
CA SER A 230 -22.15 5.35 -18.57
C SER A 230 -23.09 4.39 -17.83
N MET A 231 -23.22 4.53 -16.50
CA MET A 231 -24.14 3.74 -15.68
C MET A 231 -25.60 3.99 -16.07
N ARG A 232 -25.97 5.24 -16.36
CA ARG A 232 -27.32 5.57 -16.85
C ARG A 232 -27.61 4.92 -18.20
N ALA A 233 -26.62 4.84 -19.08
CA ALA A 233 -26.77 4.26 -20.41
C ALA A 233 -26.78 2.72 -20.42
N THR A 234 -26.06 2.08 -19.49
CA THR A 234 -25.77 0.63 -19.56
C THR A 234 -26.39 -0.19 -18.44
N GLY A 235 -26.70 0.42 -17.29
CA GLY A 235 -27.25 -0.27 -16.11
C GLY A 235 -26.29 -1.26 -15.43
N ALA A 236 -25.05 -1.41 -15.90
CA ALA A 236 -24.11 -2.42 -15.43
C ALA A 236 -22.72 -1.83 -15.12
N PRO A 237 -22.21 -1.92 -13.88
CA PRO A 237 -20.93 -1.30 -13.46
C PRO A 237 -19.72 -1.64 -14.34
N ASP A 238 -19.51 -2.91 -14.68
CA ASP A 238 -18.35 -3.34 -15.47
C ASP A 238 -18.40 -2.83 -16.92
N VAL A 239 -19.62 -2.72 -17.47
CA VAL A 239 -19.88 -2.15 -18.80
C VAL A 239 -19.69 -0.64 -18.75
N ALA A 240 -20.18 0.01 -17.71
CA ALA A 240 -20.04 1.46 -17.51
C ALA A 240 -18.57 1.89 -17.42
N VAL A 241 -17.72 1.14 -16.70
CA VAL A 241 -16.27 1.39 -16.63
C VAL A 241 -15.62 1.27 -18.01
N THR A 242 -16.06 0.29 -18.79
CA THR A 242 -15.57 0.10 -20.16
C THR A 242 -15.99 1.27 -21.05
N CYS A 243 -17.25 1.71 -20.97
CA CYS A 243 -17.73 2.88 -21.68
C CYS A 243 -16.96 4.14 -21.29
N ALA A 244 -16.81 4.40 -19.98
CA ALA A 244 -16.06 5.54 -19.48
C ALA A 244 -14.61 5.55 -19.97
N ARG A 245 -13.95 4.39 -19.99
CA ARG A 245 -12.57 4.26 -20.47
C ARG A 245 -12.44 4.52 -21.97
N ASN A 246 -13.36 4.01 -22.76
CA ASN A 246 -13.29 4.03 -24.21
C ASN A 246 -13.90 5.30 -24.81
N ALA A 247 -14.60 6.12 -24.01
CA ALA A 247 -15.17 7.39 -24.45
C ALA A 247 -14.09 8.31 -25.09
N ALA A 248 -12.89 8.36 -24.52
CA ALA A 248 -11.81 9.16 -25.10
C ALA A 248 -11.47 8.81 -26.57
N SER A 249 -11.69 7.56 -26.99
CA SER A 249 -11.33 7.08 -28.34
C SER A 249 -12.52 6.95 -29.29
N PHE A 250 -13.75 6.82 -28.77
CA PHE A 250 -14.94 6.54 -29.60
C PHE A 250 -16.12 7.50 -29.34
N GLY A 251 -15.86 8.63 -28.68
CA GLY A 251 -16.86 9.67 -28.42
C GLY A 251 -17.50 9.59 -27.04
N ASP A 252 -18.74 10.01 -26.89
CA ASP A 252 -19.36 10.00 -25.55
C ASP A 252 -19.71 8.57 -25.07
N PRO A 253 -20.00 8.37 -23.77
CA PRO A 253 -20.41 7.07 -23.23
C PRO A 253 -21.57 6.35 -23.94
N HIS A 254 -22.52 7.09 -24.54
CA HIS A 254 -23.64 6.49 -25.26
C HIS A 254 -23.19 5.91 -26.60
N GLN A 255 -22.32 6.63 -27.32
CA GLN A 255 -21.73 6.12 -28.57
C GLN A 255 -20.92 4.85 -28.32
N VAL A 256 -20.17 4.79 -27.21
CA VAL A 256 -19.46 3.57 -26.82
C VAL A 256 -20.43 2.43 -26.51
N ALA A 257 -21.52 2.70 -25.79
CA ALA A 257 -22.54 1.69 -25.47
C ALA A 257 -23.20 1.12 -26.73
N GLN A 258 -23.52 1.98 -27.72
CA GLN A 258 -24.03 1.55 -29.02
C GLN A 258 -23.02 0.67 -29.77
N ARG A 259 -21.74 1.05 -29.77
CA ARG A 259 -20.68 0.26 -30.41
C ARG A 259 -20.44 -1.08 -29.71
N LEU A 260 -20.57 -1.15 -28.39
CA LEU A 260 -20.54 -2.41 -27.64
C LEU A 260 -21.69 -3.33 -28.02
N ALA A 261 -22.91 -2.79 -28.14
CA ALA A 261 -24.06 -3.55 -28.61
C ALA A 261 -23.84 -4.07 -30.04
N ALA A 262 -23.29 -3.24 -30.95
CA ALA A 262 -22.96 -3.68 -32.30
C ALA A 262 -21.90 -4.81 -32.31
N ALA A 263 -20.88 -4.72 -31.44
CA ALA A 263 -19.86 -5.75 -31.28
C ALA A 263 -20.44 -7.08 -30.75
N GLU A 264 -21.36 -7.01 -29.79
CA GLU A 264 -22.10 -8.19 -29.30
C GLU A 264 -22.91 -8.85 -30.42
N HIS A 265 -23.65 -8.05 -31.22
CA HIS A 265 -24.37 -8.57 -32.38
C HIS A 265 -23.44 -9.21 -33.42
N ALA A 266 -22.26 -8.63 -33.66
CA ALA A 266 -21.27 -9.21 -34.56
C ALA A 266 -20.81 -10.60 -34.07
N LEU A 267 -20.56 -10.77 -32.77
CA LEU A 267 -20.23 -12.06 -32.16
C LEU A 267 -21.39 -13.06 -32.25
N HIS A 268 -22.63 -12.60 -32.07
CA HIS A 268 -23.82 -13.45 -32.21
C HIS A 268 -23.94 -14.03 -33.62
N ARG A 269 -23.74 -13.20 -34.66
CA ARG A 269 -23.82 -13.64 -36.07
C ARG A 269 -22.82 -14.73 -36.43
N VAL A 270 -21.65 -14.76 -35.77
CA VAL A 270 -20.59 -15.75 -36.02
C VAL A 270 -20.67 -16.97 -35.09
N GLY A 271 -21.80 -17.17 -34.42
CA GLY A 271 -22.07 -18.37 -33.60
C GLY A 271 -21.68 -18.25 -32.13
N CYS A 272 -21.31 -17.06 -31.66
CA CYS A 272 -20.91 -16.81 -30.26
C CYS A 272 -22.05 -16.15 -29.44
N ALA A 273 -23.28 -16.69 -29.53
CA ALA A 273 -24.51 -16.11 -28.98
C ALA A 273 -24.60 -16.04 -27.44
N ARG A 274 -23.64 -16.64 -26.71
CA ARG A 274 -23.56 -16.61 -25.25
C ARG A 274 -22.46 -15.68 -24.73
N THR A 275 -21.91 -14.82 -25.58
CA THR A 275 -20.77 -13.97 -25.20
C THR A 275 -21.24 -12.79 -24.38
N PRO A 276 -20.99 -12.74 -23.06
CA PRO A 276 -21.47 -11.62 -22.26
C PRO A 276 -20.71 -10.35 -22.63
N VAL A 277 -21.40 -9.21 -22.75
CA VAL A 277 -20.76 -7.86 -22.79
C VAL A 277 -19.78 -7.69 -21.63
N VAL A 278 -20.11 -8.30 -20.48
CA VAL A 278 -19.32 -8.30 -19.23
C VAL A 278 -18.04 -9.13 -19.32
N ALA A 279 -17.96 -10.15 -20.20
CA ALA A 279 -16.77 -11.01 -20.31
C ALA A 279 -15.61 -10.37 -21.09
N GLY A 280 -15.64 -9.05 -21.30
CA GLY A 280 -14.58 -8.30 -21.99
C GLY A 280 -14.46 -8.59 -23.48
N ALA A 281 -15.13 -9.60 -24.02
CA ALA A 281 -15.05 -10.01 -25.42
C ALA A 281 -15.53 -8.91 -26.38
N ALA A 282 -16.75 -8.39 -26.18
CA ALA A 282 -17.27 -7.29 -26.98
C ALA A 282 -16.42 -6.01 -26.82
N LYS A 283 -15.93 -5.74 -25.60
CA LYS A 283 -14.98 -4.64 -25.35
C LYS A 283 -13.70 -4.79 -26.17
N SER A 284 -13.13 -5.98 -26.21
CA SER A 284 -11.88 -6.25 -26.92
C SER A 284 -12.02 -6.12 -28.44
N LEU A 285 -13.25 -6.05 -28.96
CA LEU A 285 -13.53 -5.73 -30.37
C LEU A 285 -13.54 -4.24 -30.68
N LEU A 286 -13.83 -3.38 -29.69
CA LEU A 286 -13.94 -1.93 -29.92
C LEU A 286 -12.70 -1.31 -30.59
N PRO A 287 -11.45 -1.70 -30.25
CA PRO A 287 -10.24 -1.19 -30.90
C PRO A 287 -10.11 -1.52 -32.40
N PHE A 288 -10.96 -2.38 -32.96
CA PHE A 288 -10.91 -2.77 -34.36
C PHE A 288 -11.86 -1.90 -35.18
N GLU A 289 -11.33 -1.16 -36.16
CA GLU A 289 -12.11 -0.21 -36.96
C GLU A 289 -13.17 -0.90 -37.84
N PRO A 290 -12.96 -2.13 -38.37
CA PRO A 290 -14.04 -3.02 -38.78
C PRO A 290 -14.32 -4.11 -37.73
N LEU A 291 -15.55 -4.13 -37.19
CA LEU A 291 -15.99 -5.11 -36.18
C LEU A 291 -15.92 -6.54 -36.71
N GLU A 292 -16.13 -6.74 -38.01
CA GLU A 292 -16.06 -8.02 -38.69
C GLU A 292 -14.66 -8.65 -38.58
N ALA A 293 -13.60 -7.85 -38.74
CA ALA A 293 -12.23 -8.34 -38.61
C ALA A 293 -11.93 -8.73 -37.16
N GLY A 294 -12.39 -7.93 -36.20
CA GLY A 294 -12.29 -8.27 -34.78
C GLY A 294 -13.03 -9.57 -34.45
N ALA A 295 -14.27 -9.73 -34.93
CA ALA A 295 -15.08 -10.91 -34.69
C ALA A 295 -14.46 -12.17 -35.32
N ALA A 296 -13.93 -12.05 -36.55
CA ALA A 296 -13.20 -13.14 -37.20
C ALA A 296 -11.96 -13.56 -36.39
N ARG A 297 -11.16 -12.60 -35.92
CA ARG A 297 -10.00 -12.84 -35.06
C ARG A 297 -10.41 -13.51 -33.74
N PHE A 298 -11.48 -13.03 -33.12
CA PHE A 298 -12.01 -13.60 -31.88
C PHE A 298 -12.38 -15.08 -32.06
N VAL A 299 -13.13 -15.40 -33.12
CA VAL A 299 -13.53 -16.79 -33.43
C VAL A 299 -12.32 -17.67 -33.73
N ALA A 300 -11.34 -17.17 -34.49
CA ALA A 300 -10.12 -17.91 -34.79
C ALA A 300 -9.36 -18.29 -33.51
N ILE A 301 -9.12 -17.33 -32.63
CA ILE A 301 -8.45 -17.57 -31.34
C ILE A 301 -9.26 -18.55 -30.48
N ALA A 302 -10.58 -18.35 -30.35
CA ALA A 302 -11.44 -19.21 -29.54
C ALA A 302 -11.41 -20.67 -29.99
N ARG A 303 -11.54 -20.91 -31.31
CA ARG A 303 -11.46 -22.26 -31.88
C ARG A 303 -10.10 -22.91 -31.66
N LEU A 304 -9.02 -22.14 -31.78
CA LEU A 304 -7.67 -22.64 -31.54
C LEU A 304 -7.45 -22.99 -30.05
N LEU A 305 -7.94 -22.18 -29.11
CA LEU A 305 -7.87 -22.49 -27.68
C LEU A 305 -8.60 -23.79 -27.33
N GLU A 306 -9.78 -24.02 -27.91
CA GLU A 306 -10.55 -25.26 -27.71
C GLU A 306 -9.91 -26.46 -28.40
N ALA A 307 -9.46 -26.30 -29.64
CA ALA A 307 -8.79 -27.36 -30.40
C ALA A 307 -7.48 -27.83 -29.71
N ARG A 308 -6.78 -26.92 -29.03
CA ARG A 308 -5.59 -27.23 -28.23
C ARG A 308 -5.93 -27.69 -26.80
N ASN A 309 -7.21 -27.89 -26.48
CA ASN A 309 -7.72 -28.27 -25.17
C ASN A 309 -7.26 -27.35 -24.02
N LEU A 310 -6.97 -26.07 -24.27
CA LEU A 310 -6.55 -25.14 -23.22
C LEU A 310 -7.73 -24.74 -22.33
N THR A 311 -8.85 -24.39 -22.94
CA THR A 311 -10.07 -23.92 -22.27
C THR A 311 -11.31 -24.49 -22.95
N ARG A 312 -12.46 -24.41 -22.29
CA ARG A 312 -13.77 -24.82 -22.81
C ARG A 312 -14.86 -23.88 -22.30
N GLY A 313 -15.93 -23.71 -23.09
CA GLY A 313 -17.12 -22.96 -22.68
C GLY A 313 -16.81 -21.52 -22.29
N ASP A 314 -17.34 -21.08 -21.16
CA ASP A 314 -17.20 -19.67 -20.71
C ASP A 314 -15.75 -19.25 -20.44
N ALA A 315 -14.87 -20.20 -20.10
CA ALA A 315 -13.44 -19.92 -19.93
C ALA A 315 -12.76 -19.57 -21.26
N THR A 316 -13.21 -20.16 -22.37
CA THR A 316 -12.73 -19.84 -23.72
C THR A 316 -12.98 -18.37 -24.02
N ILE A 317 -14.20 -17.90 -23.79
CA ILE A 317 -14.61 -16.52 -24.09
C ILE A 317 -13.72 -15.50 -23.34
N LYS A 318 -13.50 -15.71 -22.04
CA LYS A 318 -12.65 -14.83 -21.21
C LYS A 318 -11.20 -14.83 -21.67
N CYS A 319 -10.67 -16.01 -22.01
CA CYS A 319 -9.28 -16.16 -22.45
C CYS A 319 -9.05 -15.54 -23.84
N THR A 320 -9.97 -15.77 -24.77
CA THR A 320 -9.97 -15.13 -26.08
C THR A 320 -9.98 -13.60 -25.93
N ALA A 321 -10.89 -13.06 -25.12
CA ALA A 321 -10.98 -11.63 -24.88
C ALA A 321 -9.66 -11.01 -24.37
N ARG A 322 -8.88 -11.76 -23.59
CA ARG A 322 -7.59 -11.34 -23.06
C ARG A 322 -6.46 -11.36 -24.10
N LEU A 323 -6.52 -12.27 -25.09
CA LEU A 323 -5.56 -12.36 -26.19
C LEU A 323 -5.84 -11.38 -27.34
N MET A 324 -7.09 -10.94 -27.51
CA MET A 324 -7.48 -10.02 -28.58
C MET A 324 -6.57 -8.79 -28.75
N PRO A 325 -6.14 -8.09 -27.68
CA PRO A 325 -5.28 -6.91 -27.82
C PRO A 325 -3.81 -7.24 -28.15
N ALA A 326 -3.41 -8.52 -28.07
CA ALA A 326 -2.02 -8.92 -28.32
C ALA A 326 -1.70 -8.89 -29.82
N ALA A 327 -0.51 -8.41 -30.15
CA ALA A 327 0.01 -8.44 -31.52
C ALA A 327 0.40 -9.87 -31.94
N GLY A 328 0.25 -10.18 -33.23
CA GLY A 328 0.56 -11.48 -33.85
C GLY A 328 -0.67 -12.17 -34.46
N GLU A 329 -0.45 -13.22 -35.23
CA GLU A 329 -1.54 -14.02 -35.80
C GLU A 329 -2.16 -14.97 -34.74
N PRO A 330 -3.44 -15.35 -34.84
CA PRO A 330 -4.11 -16.21 -33.85
C PRO A 330 -3.33 -17.47 -33.47
N ASP A 331 -2.70 -18.14 -34.44
CA ASP A 331 -1.88 -19.34 -34.21
C ASP A 331 -0.65 -19.04 -33.36
N GLU A 332 0.02 -17.91 -33.59
CA GLU A 332 1.16 -17.47 -32.79
C GLU A 332 0.73 -17.12 -31.36
N LEU A 333 -0.39 -16.41 -31.21
CA LEU A 333 -0.95 -16.08 -29.89
C LEU A 333 -1.23 -17.35 -29.07
N VAL A 334 -1.93 -18.31 -29.68
CA VAL A 334 -2.32 -19.56 -29.02
C VAL A 334 -1.10 -20.46 -28.82
N GLY A 335 -0.15 -20.49 -29.75
CA GLY A 335 1.12 -21.20 -29.60
C GLY A 335 1.89 -20.75 -28.36
N ARG A 336 1.94 -19.43 -28.11
CA ARG A 336 2.52 -18.87 -26.88
C ARG A 336 1.76 -19.29 -25.63
N ALA A 337 0.43 -19.29 -25.68
CA ALA A 337 -0.41 -19.73 -24.56
C ALA A 337 -0.21 -21.24 -24.26
N VAL A 338 -0.10 -22.08 -25.29
CA VAL A 338 0.20 -23.52 -25.14
C VAL A 338 1.56 -23.73 -24.50
N ALA A 339 2.59 -23.02 -24.96
CA ALA A 339 3.92 -23.09 -24.38
C ALA A 339 3.93 -22.65 -22.90
N ALA A 340 3.25 -21.55 -22.57
CA ALA A 340 3.12 -21.07 -21.21
C ALA A 340 2.37 -22.06 -20.32
N PHE A 341 1.29 -22.67 -20.84
CA PHE A 341 0.48 -23.65 -20.12
C PHE A 341 1.27 -24.92 -19.78
N ALA A 342 2.05 -25.44 -20.74
CA ALA A 342 2.89 -26.62 -20.52
C ALA A 342 3.92 -26.38 -19.40
N GLN A 343 4.55 -25.20 -19.37
CA GLN A 343 5.51 -24.85 -18.33
C GLN A 343 4.83 -24.61 -16.98
N LEU A 344 3.73 -23.86 -16.95
CA LEU A 344 2.98 -23.58 -15.72
C LEU A 344 2.39 -24.85 -15.09
N GLY A 345 2.03 -25.84 -15.90
CA GLY A 345 1.55 -27.15 -15.41
C GLY A 345 2.57 -27.92 -14.56
N THR A 346 3.84 -27.53 -14.58
CA THR A 346 4.87 -28.08 -13.67
C THR A 346 4.84 -27.45 -12.27
N PHE A 347 4.22 -26.27 -12.14
CA PHE A 347 4.15 -25.51 -10.89
C PHE A 347 2.73 -25.44 -10.30
N LEU A 348 1.70 -25.50 -11.16
CA LEU A 348 0.30 -25.31 -10.79
C LEU A 348 -0.51 -26.58 -11.05
N SER A 349 -1.26 -27.02 -10.05
CA SER A 349 -2.13 -28.20 -10.14
C SER A 349 -3.53 -27.89 -10.69
N ASP A 350 -3.99 -26.65 -10.53
CA ASP A 350 -5.30 -26.22 -11.03
C ASP A 350 -5.21 -25.85 -12.52
N ARG A 351 -5.90 -26.65 -13.34
CA ARG A 351 -5.91 -26.49 -14.80
C ARG A 351 -6.51 -25.16 -15.25
N GLU A 352 -7.57 -24.69 -14.61
CA GLU A 352 -8.26 -23.45 -15.01
C GLU A 352 -7.41 -22.23 -14.67
N VAL A 353 -6.79 -22.22 -13.48
CA VAL A 353 -5.85 -21.18 -13.08
C VAL A 353 -4.63 -21.18 -14.01
N CYS A 354 -4.10 -22.36 -14.33
CA CYS A 354 -2.98 -22.51 -15.27
C CYS A 354 -3.33 -21.96 -16.66
N ALA A 355 -4.48 -22.32 -17.22
CA ALA A 355 -4.92 -21.85 -18.54
C ALA A 355 -5.12 -20.33 -18.56
N SER A 356 -5.78 -19.78 -17.55
CA SER A 356 -5.98 -18.32 -17.41
C SER A 356 -4.66 -17.56 -17.31
N ALA A 357 -3.71 -18.06 -16.51
CA ALA A 357 -2.39 -17.46 -16.36
C ALA A 357 -1.55 -17.58 -17.65
N ALA A 358 -1.57 -18.74 -18.31
CA ALA A 358 -0.86 -18.97 -19.56
C ALA A 358 -1.30 -18.00 -20.66
N VAL A 359 -2.62 -17.82 -20.81
CA VAL A 359 -3.22 -16.87 -21.75
C VAL A 359 -2.86 -15.43 -21.39
N ALA A 360 -2.88 -15.09 -20.10
CA ALA A 360 -2.48 -13.76 -19.64
C ALA A 360 -1.02 -13.45 -19.97
N LEU A 361 -0.10 -14.39 -19.73
CA LEU A 361 1.31 -14.24 -20.08
C LEU A 361 1.52 -14.13 -21.59
N ALA A 362 0.85 -14.98 -22.38
CA ALA A 362 0.93 -14.94 -23.83
C ALA A 362 0.48 -13.58 -24.41
N ALA A 363 -0.49 -12.93 -23.76
CA ALA A 363 -0.92 -11.58 -24.13
C ALA A 363 0.06 -10.46 -23.73
N MET A 364 0.95 -10.71 -22.75
CA MET A 364 1.93 -9.73 -22.25
C MET A 364 3.26 -9.76 -23.02
N VAL A 365 3.63 -10.92 -23.57
CA VAL A 365 4.89 -11.08 -24.30
C VAL A 365 4.68 -10.82 -25.80
N GLN A 366 5.76 -10.52 -26.53
CA GLN A 366 5.71 -10.30 -27.99
C GLN A 366 6.18 -11.51 -28.79
N THR A 367 7.01 -12.38 -28.21
CA THR A 367 7.61 -13.54 -28.90
C THR A 367 7.45 -14.82 -28.09
N ALA A 368 7.63 -15.98 -28.73
CA ALA A 368 7.58 -17.28 -28.05
C ALA A 368 8.73 -17.47 -27.05
N ASP A 369 9.93 -17.00 -27.38
CA ASP A 369 11.12 -17.14 -26.52
C ASP A 369 10.98 -16.39 -25.19
N ALA A 370 10.18 -15.31 -25.16
CA ALA A 370 9.91 -14.53 -23.96
C ALA A 370 8.94 -15.23 -22.98
N VAL A 371 8.26 -16.31 -23.40
CA VAL A 371 7.29 -17.03 -22.56
C VAL A 371 7.97 -17.66 -21.35
N GLY A 372 9.09 -18.36 -21.54
CA GLY A 372 9.79 -19.05 -20.46
C GLY A 372 10.22 -18.10 -19.32
N PRO A 373 10.94 -17.01 -19.62
CA PRO A 373 11.28 -15.99 -18.64
C PRO A 373 10.06 -15.39 -17.94
N ALA A 374 8.96 -15.15 -18.67
CA ALA A 374 7.73 -14.59 -18.09
C ALA A 374 7.04 -15.57 -17.12
N VAL A 375 7.03 -16.87 -17.42
CA VAL A 375 6.51 -17.91 -16.53
C VAL A 375 7.33 -17.98 -15.24
N HIS A 376 8.66 -18.03 -15.32
CA HIS A 376 9.51 -18.07 -14.13
C HIS A 376 9.31 -16.82 -13.27
N ARG A 377 9.26 -15.64 -13.91
CA ARG A 377 8.99 -14.38 -13.21
C ARG A 377 7.64 -14.38 -12.50
N LEU A 378 6.59 -14.91 -13.11
CA LEU A 378 5.28 -15.04 -12.48
C LEU A 378 5.35 -15.91 -11.21
N ILE A 379 6.02 -17.06 -11.28
CA ILE A 379 6.16 -17.98 -10.16
C ILE A 379 6.98 -17.35 -9.03
N ASP A 380 8.07 -16.67 -9.34
CA ASP A 380 8.89 -15.99 -8.33
C ASP A 380 8.13 -14.85 -7.65
N LEU A 381 7.37 -14.05 -8.42
CA LEU A 381 6.49 -13.02 -7.87
C LEU A 381 5.40 -13.62 -6.98
N GLN A 382 4.79 -14.74 -7.39
CA GLN A 382 3.78 -15.42 -6.60
C GLN A 382 4.36 -15.91 -5.26
N ARG A 383 5.54 -16.53 -5.29
CA ARG A 383 6.24 -16.99 -4.08
C ARG A 383 6.56 -15.84 -3.14
N GLU A 384 7.08 -14.74 -3.68
CA GLU A 384 7.41 -13.56 -2.87
C GLU A 384 6.17 -12.88 -2.30
N LEU A 385 5.07 -12.76 -3.06
CA LEU A 385 3.80 -12.21 -2.55
C LEU A 385 3.21 -13.07 -1.42
N VAL A 386 3.31 -14.40 -1.52
CA VAL A 386 2.86 -15.34 -0.48
C VAL A 386 3.77 -15.28 0.74
N ARG A 387 5.10 -15.30 0.54
CA ARG A 387 6.10 -15.18 1.60
C ARG A 387 5.93 -13.89 2.39
N ALA A 388 5.63 -12.80 1.69
CA ALA A 388 5.34 -11.49 2.24
C ALA A 388 3.97 -11.41 2.96
N ARG A 389 3.14 -12.46 2.88
CA ARG A 389 1.76 -12.53 3.39
C ARG A 389 0.84 -11.45 2.79
N ILE A 390 1.11 -11.03 1.56
CA ILE A 390 0.29 -10.03 0.84
C ILE A 390 -0.87 -10.71 0.12
N SER A 391 -0.62 -11.84 -0.53
CA SER A 391 -1.61 -12.60 -1.29
C SER A 391 -1.67 -14.05 -0.81
N GLN A 392 -2.84 -14.67 -0.88
CA GLN A 392 -3.07 -16.03 -0.43
C GLN A 392 -4.01 -16.80 -1.38
N GLY A 393 -3.90 -18.13 -1.37
CA GLY A 393 -4.77 -19.03 -2.12
C GLY A 393 -4.77 -18.76 -3.62
N SER A 394 -5.95 -18.86 -4.23
CA SER A 394 -6.15 -18.65 -5.67
C SER A 394 -5.87 -17.21 -6.13
N PHE A 395 -5.86 -16.22 -5.23
CA PHE A 395 -5.57 -14.83 -5.59
C PHE A 395 -4.08 -14.57 -5.84
N ALA A 396 -3.18 -15.40 -5.28
CA ALA A 396 -1.75 -15.16 -5.37
C ALA A 396 -1.24 -15.16 -6.82
N ILE A 397 -1.76 -16.05 -7.68
CA ILE A 397 -1.40 -16.07 -9.10
C ILE A 397 -1.99 -14.87 -9.85
N LEU A 398 -3.23 -14.47 -9.54
CA LEU A 398 -3.87 -13.32 -10.18
C LEU A 398 -3.16 -12.02 -9.83
N ASP A 399 -2.79 -11.85 -8.56
CA ASP A 399 -2.03 -10.69 -8.10
C ASP A 399 -0.62 -10.67 -8.71
N ALA A 400 0.05 -11.83 -8.77
CA ALA A 400 1.37 -11.94 -9.39
C ALA A 400 1.33 -11.61 -10.90
N LEU A 401 0.25 -11.98 -11.61
CA LEU A 401 0.07 -11.64 -13.03
C LEU A 401 0.04 -10.13 -13.28
N GLU A 402 -0.61 -9.34 -12.42
CA GLU A 402 -0.58 -7.87 -12.54
C GLU A 402 0.83 -7.29 -12.34
N CYS A 403 1.69 -8.02 -11.61
CA CYS A 403 3.05 -7.63 -11.28
C CYS A 403 4.12 -8.08 -12.28
N VAL A 404 3.82 -9.02 -13.21
CA VAL A 404 4.83 -9.59 -14.14
C VAL A 404 5.57 -8.50 -14.92
N ALA A 405 4.84 -7.48 -15.38
CA ALA A 405 5.39 -6.37 -16.16
C ALA A 405 6.04 -5.25 -15.31
N CYS A 406 6.05 -5.36 -13.97
CA CYS A 406 6.75 -4.40 -13.14
C CYS A 406 8.27 -4.55 -13.35
N PRO A 407 9.05 -3.46 -13.43
CA PRO A 407 10.51 -3.56 -13.49
C PRO A 407 11.11 -3.94 -12.12
N GLY A 408 12.36 -4.42 -12.13
CA GLY A 408 13.09 -4.82 -10.92
C GLY A 408 13.00 -6.31 -10.58
N THR A 409 13.61 -6.71 -9.46
CA THR A 409 13.51 -8.08 -8.94
C THR A 409 12.15 -8.33 -8.28
N PRO A 410 11.70 -9.59 -8.14
CA PRO A 410 10.46 -9.91 -7.43
C PRO A 410 10.36 -9.29 -6.03
N ALA A 411 11.47 -9.27 -5.27
CA ALA A 411 11.53 -8.66 -3.95
C ALA A 411 11.31 -7.14 -3.99
N GLU A 412 11.90 -6.44 -4.97
CA GLU A 412 11.69 -5.00 -5.16
C GLU A 412 10.23 -4.68 -5.50
N VAL A 413 9.61 -5.49 -6.37
CA VAL A 413 8.20 -5.34 -6.75
C VAL A 413 7.29 -5.54 -5.54
N VAL A 414 7.51 -6.60 -4.75
CA VAL A 414 6.73 -6.88 -3.55
C VAL A 414 6.90 -5.79 -2.48
N ALA A 415 8.11 -5.22 -2.35
CA ALA A 415 8.34 -4.06 -1.49
C ALA A 415 7.51 -2.85 -1.95
N THR A 416 7.53 -2.52 -3.25
CA THR A 416 6.69 -1.45 -3.82
C THR A 416 5.20 -1.70 -3.57
N VAL A 417 4.71 -2.94 -3.77
CA VAL A 417 3.32 -3.31 -3.48
C VAL A 417 2.98 -3.08 -2.01
N ARG A 418 3.87 -3.47 -1.09
CA ARG A 418 3.66 -3.27 0.36
C ARG A 418 3.56 -1.80 0.73
N SER A 419 4.48 -0.96 0.25
CA SER A 419 4.44 0.48 0.49
C SER A 419 3.15 1.09 -0.05
N LEU A 420 2.72 0.69 -1.25
CA LEU A 420 1.47 1.15 -1.83
C LEU A 420 0.23 0.69 -1.05
N ILE A 421 0.20 -0.55 -0.53
CA ILE A 421 -0.87 -1.02 0.37
C ILE A 421 -0.94 -0.17 1.63
N ALA A 422 0.19 0.16 2.24
CA ALA A 422 0.22 1.01 3.44
C ALA A 422 -0.37 2.40 3.16
N GLN A 423 -0.05 2.98 2.01
CA GLN A 423 -0.58 4.27 1.57
C GLN A 423 -2.10 4.20 1.30
N LEU A 424 -2.56 3.17 0.57
CA LEU A 424 -4.00 2.98 0.28
C LEU A 424 -4.83 2.67 1.53
N ALA A 425 -4.24 1.94 2.47
CA ALA A 425 -4.87 1.62 3.73
C ALA A 425 -4.93 2.82 4.67
N ALA A 426 -4.13 3.88 4.50
CA ALA A 426 -4.26 5.12 5.27
C ALA A 426 -4.53 4.91 6.79
N HIS A 427 -3.72 4.05 7.44
CA HIS A 427 -3.79 3.69 8.86
C HIS A 427 -4.89 2.70 9.31
N ARG A 428 -5.75 2.18 8.42
CA ARG A 428 -6.61 1.01 8.72
C ARG A 428 -5.92 -0.30 8.35
N ALA A 429 -6.52 -1.42 8.77
CA ALA A 429 -6.11 -2.74 8.30
C ALA A 429 -6.31 -2.84 6.77
N PRO A 430 -5.31 -3.36 6.03
CA PRO A 430 -5.44 -3.61 4.60
C PRO A 430 -6.59 -4.56 4.29
N GLN A 431 -7.36 -4.24 3.26
CA GLN A 431 -8.42 -5.06 2.71
C GLN A 431 -8.00 -5.63 1.36
N ARG A 432 -8.72 -6.65 0.88
CA ARG A 432 -8.46 -7.26 -0.44
C ARG A 432 -8.44 -6.24 -1.58
N GLY A 433 -9.31 -5.22 -1.50
CA GLY A 433 -9.37 -4.13 -2.48
C GLY A 433 -8.06 -3.33 -2.57
N ASP A 434 -7.41 -3.06 -1.43
CA ASP A 434 -6.12 -2.34 -1.40
C ASP A 434 -5.03 -3.15 -2.09
N VAL A 435 -4.97 -4.46 -1.81
CA VAL A 435 -4.01 -5.37 -2.45
C VAL A 435 -4.23 -5.40 -3.96
N ALA A 436 -5.49 -5.54 -4.41
CA ALA A 436 -5.82 -5.59 -5.83
C ALA A 436 -5.45 -4.30 -6.57
N VAL A 437 -5.70 -3.14 -5.95
CA VAL A 437 -5.29 -1.84 -6.49
C VAL A 437 -3.76 -1.74 -6.49
N ALA A 438 -3.10 -2.11 -5.40
CA ALA A 438 -1.65 -2.00 -5.27
C ALA A 438 -0.91 -2.82 -6.34
N VAL A 439 -1.27 -4.08 -6.53
CA VAL A 439 -0.63 -4.95 -7.54
C VAL A 439 -0.91 -4.47 -8.98
N ALA A 440 -2.12 -3.96 -9.24
CA ALA A 440 -2.49 -3.43 -10.56
C ALA A 440 -1.69 -2.17 -10.97
N PHE A 441 -1.16 -1.44 -9.99
CA PHE A 441 -0.51 -0.14 -10.20
C PHE A 441 0.95 -0.08 -9.74
N ALA A 442 1.51 -1.14 -9.14
CA ALA A 442 2.89 -1.19 -8.66
C ALA A 442 3.91 -0.74 -9.72
N LYS A 443 3.68 -1.11 -11.00
CA LYS A 443 4.52 -0.70 -12.14
C LYS A 443 4.66 0.82 -12.32
N ARG A 444 3.72 1.65 -11.83
CA ARG A 444 3.81 3.12 -11.90
C ARG A 444 4.82 3.71 -10.91
N PHE A 445 5.24 2.93 -9.92
CA PHE A 445 6.03 3.39 -8.78
C PHE A 445 7.29 2.55 -8.55
N ALA A 446 7.59 1.60 -9.43
CA ALA A 446 8.86 0.90 -9.40
C ALA A 446 9.98 1.83 -9.89
N TYR A 447 11.06 1.96 -9.12
CA TYR A 447 12.25 2.74 -9.47
C TYR A 447 13.50 1.93 -9.22
#